data_AF-A0ABD2QGK8-F1
#
_entry.id   AF-A0ABD2QGK8-F1
#
_cell.length_a   1.000
_cell.length_b   1.000
_cell.length_c   1.000
_cell.angle_alpha   90.00
_cell.angle_beta   90.00
_cell.angle_gamma   90.00
#
_symmetry.space_group_name_H-M   'P 1'
#
loop_
_entity.id
_entity.type
_entity.pdbx_description
1 polymer ?
#
loop_
_entity_poly.entity_id
_entity_poly.type
_entity_poly.pdbx_seq_one_letter_code
_entity_poly.pdbx_strand_id
1 'polypeptide(L)'
;MQTMIQKPHLFNKLLLINRSPPEKRYLVFEQSQLLLVEPDSKKIGWAVVKYAGNLQDCQMKSDDSDYRAMHVKVYHPGQLSLVYLINELISQQNNLKQRAAKDPSLQNNSILNTNFASFAERITPQLAAKFYFDDYIRCLAGQSSLQRGLARTRASKIALITKLLLSFLFK
;
A
#
# COMPACT_ATOMS: atom_id res chain seq x y z
N MET A 1 10.02 2.69 22.41
CA MET A 1 9.49 1.42 22.95
C MET A 1 9.65 0.36 21.86
N GLN A 2 10.54 -0.63 22.02
CA GLN A 2 10.76 -1.69 21.01
C GLN A 2 9.72 -2.80 21.23
N THR A 3 8.83 -3.00 20.26
CA THR A 3 7.85 -4.09 20.29
C THR A 3 8.51 -5.37 19.77
N MET A 4 8.50 -6.41 20.61
CA MET A 4 9.04 -7.73 20.31
C MET A 4 7.90 -8.68 19.95
N ILE A 5 8.06 -9.45 18.87
CA ILE A 5 7.09 -10.49 18.48
C ILE A 5 7.72 -11.86 18.68
N GLN A 6 7.01 -12.73 19.42
CA GLN A 6 7.39 -14.13 19.63
C GLN A 6 6.72 -15.00 18.56
N LYS A 7 7.46 -15.94 17.96
CA LYS A 7 7.00 -16.84 16.88
C LYS A 7 6.56 -16.16 15.57
N PRO A 8 7.42 -15.32 14.94
CA PRO A 8 7.13 -14.67 13.66
C PRO A 8 6.92 -15.66 12.50
N HIS A 9 7.25 -16.93 12.68
CA HIS A 9 7.07 -18.01 11.69
C HIS A 9 5.61 -18.44 11.47
N LEU A 10 4.68 -18.03 12.34
CA LEU A 10 3.25 -18.32 12.20
C LEU A 10 2.49 -17.28 11.38
N PHE A 11 3.16 -16.18 10.98
CA PHE A 11 2.55 -15.12 10.19
C PHE A 11 2.78 -15.37 8.70
N ASN A 12 1.85 -14.91 7.86
CA ASN A 12 1.98 -14.92 6.40
C ASN A 12 3.28 -14.20 6.01
N LYS A 13 4.32 -14.98 5.72
CA LYS A 13 5.71 -14.51 5.72
C LYS A 13 6.12 -14.04 4.33
N LEU A 14 6.45 -12.77 4.22
CA LEU A 14 7.09 -12.17 3.04
C LEU A 14 8.55 -11.91 3.37
N LEU A 15 9.47 -12.66 2.76
CA LEU A 15 10.90 -12.39 2.90
C LEU A 15 11.25 -11.13 2.10
N LEU A 16 11.90 -10.17 2.75
CA LEU A 16 12.48 -8.99 2.13
C LEU A 16 13.99 -9.17 2.07
N ILE A 17 14.56 -8.86 0.91
CA ILE A 17 15.99 -8.61 0.71
C ILE A 17 16.11 -7.17 0.20
N ASN A 18 16.55 -6.23 1.02
CA ASN A 18 16.89 -4.90 0.51
C ASN A 18 18.03 -4.27 1.29
N ARG A 19 19.23 -4.77 0.99
CA ARG A 19 20.57 -4.14 1.09
C ARG A 19 21.62 -5.17 0.68
N SER A 20 22.83 -4.70 0.38
CA SER A 20 24.03 -5.54 0.35
C SER A 20 24.77 -5.32 1.67
N PRO A 21 24.89 -6.33 2.55
CA PRO A 21 24.42 -7.71 2.40
C PRO A 21 22.89 -7.84 2.60
N PRO A 22 22.27 -8.90 2.04
CA PRO A 22 20.83 -9.12 2.12
C PRO A 22 20.36 -9.32 3.57
N GLU A 23 19.71 -8.30 4.12
CA GLU A 23 19.08 -8.38 5.44
C GLU A 23 17.73 -9.08 5.34
N LYS A 24 17.57 -10.20 6.05
CA LYS A 24 16.29 -10.91 6.13
C LYS A 24 15.30 -10.07 6.95
N ARG A 25 14.38 -9.35 6.31
CA ARG A 25 13.24 -8.74 7.01
C ARG A 25 11.95 -9.45 6.62
N TYR A 26 10.93 -9.34 7.45
CA TYR A 26 9.63 -9.95 7.18
C TYR A 26 8.55 -8.89 7.21
N LEU A 27 7.68 -8.93 6.21
CA LEU A 27 6.42 -8.20 6.26
C LEU A 27 5.37 -9.15 6.83
N VAL A 28 4.78 -8.73 7.95
CA VAL A 28 3.80 -9.48 8.72
C VAL A 28 2.48 -8.72 8.68
N PHE A 29 1.39 -9.45 8.45
CA PHE A 29 0.04 -8.90 8.44
C PHE A 29 -0.75 -9.40 9.64
N GLU A 30 -1.30 -8.46 10.39
CA GLU A 30 -2.27 -8.65 11.46
C GLU A 30 -3.67 -8.28 10.94
N GLN A 31 -4.71 -8.39 11.78
CA GLN A 31 -6.10 -8.17 11.33
C GLN A 31 -6.34 -6.80 10.68
N SER A 32 -5.62 -5.76 11.10
CA SER A 32 -5.72 -4.39 10.58
C SER A 32 -4.38 -3.70 10.35
N GLN A 33 -3.27 -4.38 10.66
CA GLN A 33 -1.93 -3.79 10.67
C GLN A 33 -0.97 -4.52 9.74
N LEU A 34 0.00 -3.73 9.26
CA LEU A 34 1.18 -4.13 8.52
C LEU A 34 2.39 -3.90 9.42
N LEU A 35 3.19 -4.93 9.63
CA LEU A 35 4.39 -4.86 10.45
C LEU A 35 5.62 -5.23 9.62
N LEU A 36 6.62 -4.36 9.59
CA LEU A 36 7.96 -4.70 9.11
C LEU A 36 8.78 -5.15 10.30
N VAL A 37 9.24 -6.40 10.28
CA VAL A 37 9.98 -7.00 11.38
C VAL A 37 11.34 -7.49 10.94
N GLU A 38 12.33 -7.31 11.79
CA GLU A 38 13.67 -7.85 11.62
C GLU A 38 13.89 -8.96 12.66
N PRO A 39 14.41 -10.14 12.27
CA PRO A 39 14.74 -11.20 13.20
C PRO A 39 15.80 -10.72 14.20
N ASP A 40 15.62 -11.06 15.47
CA ASP A 40 16.61 -10.77 16.51
C ASP A 40 17.82 -11.70 16.33
N SER A 41 19.02 -11.13 16.17
CA SER A 41 20.25 -11.89 16.01
C SER A 41 20.68 -12.65 17.28
N LYS A 42 20.18 -12.22 18.46
CA LYS A 42 20.52 -12.79 19.76
C LYS A 42 19.48 -13.79 20.27
N LYS A 43 18.24 -13.74 19.78
CA LYS A 43 17.13 -14.56 20.27
C LYS A 43 16.39 -15.26 19.14
N ILE A 44 16.63 -16.56 19.01
CA ILE A 44 15.93 -17.41 18.02
C ILE A 44 14.42 -17.34 18.26
N GLY A 45 13.65 -17.16 17.19
CA GLY A 45 12.18 -17.12 17.25
C GLY A 45 11.60 -15.77 17.71
N TRP A 46 12.43 -14.75 17.86
CA TRP A 46 12.03 -13.37 18.16
C TRP A 46 12.31 -12.44 16.99
N ALA A 47 11.52 -11.38 16.87
CA ALA A 47 11.74 -10.31 15.92
C ALA A 47 11.41 -8.94 16.52
N VAL A 48 12.13 -7.92 16.08
CA VAL A 48 11.92 -6.51 16.43
C VAL A 48 11.06 -5.86 15.36
N VAL A 49 9.97 -5.21 15.77
CA VAL A 49 9.16 -4.38 14.87
C VAL A 49 9.93 -3.11 14.53
N LYS A 50 10.19 -2.87 13.25
CA LYS A 50 10.84 -1.66 12.72
C LYS A 50 9.85 -0.64 12.20
N TYR A 51 8.70 -1.10 11.75
CA TYR A 51 7.61 -0.25 11.32
C TYR A 51 6.27 -0.94 11.58
N ALA A 52 5.29 -0.16 12.00
CA ALA A 52 3.90 -0.57 12.11
C ALA A 52 3.03 0.46 11.40
N GLY A 53 2.19 -0.01 10.48
CA GLY A 53 1.25 0.84 9.72
C GLY A 53 -0.11 0.19 9.61
N ASN A 54 -1.12 0.98 9.26
CA ASN A 54 -2.47 0.47 9.03
C ASN A 54 -2.57 -0.18 7.66
N LEU A 55 -3.12 -1.39 7.61
CA LEU A 55 -3.26 -2.14 6.36
C LEU A 55 -4.15 -1.38 5.38
N GLN A 56 -5.23 -0.76 5.84
CA GLN A 56 -6.13 0.04 4.99
C GLN A 56 -5.46 1.20 4.24
N ASP A 57 -4.35 1.73 4.75
CA ASP A 57 -3.63 2.89 4.22
C ASP A 57 -2.45 2.45 3.34
N CYS A 58 -2.34 1.14 3.07
CA CYS A 58 -1.31 0.56 2.23
C CYS A 58 -1.75 0.47 0.75
N GLN A 59 -0.78 0.75 -0.13
CA GLN A 59 -0.84 0.51 -1.57
C GLN A 59 0.28 -0.46 -1.95
N MET A 60 -0.02 -1.37 -2.87
CA MET A 60 0.94 -2.32 -3.42
C MET A 60 0.95 -2.22 -4.94
N LYS A 61 2.13 -2.36 -5.56
CA LYS A 61 2.30 -2.51 -7.00
C LYS A 61 3.40 -3.54 -7.28
N SER A 62 3.19 -4.44 -8.25
CA SER A 62 4.26 -5.28 -8.79
C SER A 62 5.33 -4.41 -9.47
N ASP A 63 6.58 -4.87 -9.45
CA ASP A 63 7.63 -4.22 -10.22
C ASP A 63 7.60 -4.72 -11.67
N ASP A 64 7.60 -3.78 -12.62
CA ASP A 64 7.50 -4.09 -14.04
C ASP A 64 8.84 -4.61 -14.62
N SER A 65 9.96 -4.35 -13.93
CA SER A 65 11.32 -4.72 -14.33
C SER A 65 11.86 -5.97 -13.63
N ASP A 66 11.34 -6.31 -12.45
CA ASP A 66 11.75 -7.49 -11.69
C ASP A 66 10.52 -8.22 -11.14
N TYR A 67 10.21 -9.38 -11.73
CA TYR A 67 9.07 -10.21 -11.33
C TYR A 67 9.17 -10.75 -9.89
N ARG A 68 10.36 -10.72 -9.29
CA ARG A 68 10.57 -11.07 -7.88
C ARG A 68 10.46 -9.87 -6.96
N ALA A 69 10.02 -8.72 -7.46
CA ALA A 69 9.90 -7.53 -6.67
C ALA A 69 8.49 -6.93 -6.66
N MET A 70 8.16 -6.31 -5.54
CA MET A 70 6.96 -5.50 -5.40
C MET A 70 7.23 -4.26 -4.58
N HIS A 71 6.54 -3.18 -4.92
CA HIS A 71 6.55 -1.92 -4.19
C HIS A 71 5.39 -1.90 -3.21
N VAL A 72 5.67 -1.56 -1.97
CA VAL A 72 4.65 -1.27 -0.96
C VAL A 72 4.84 0.15 -0.47
N LYS A 73 3.75 0.90 -0.46
CA LYS A 73 3.66 2.24 0.09
C LYS A 73 2.61 2.26 1.20
N VAL A 74 2.90 2.93 2.30
CA VAL A 74 1.94 3.15 3.38
C VAL A 74 1.79 4.65 3.55
N TYR A 75 0.58 5.16 3.45
CA TYR A 75 0.29 6.59 3.54
C TYR A 75 -0.22 6.98 4.92
N HIS A 76 -0.26 8.28 5.21
CA HIS A 76 -0.96 8.74 6.40
C HIS A 76 -2.46 8.40 6.29
N PRO A 77 -3.16 8.23 7.43
CA PRO A 77 -4.59 7.97 7.44
C PRO A 77 -5.36 8.94 6.52
N GLY A 78 -6.16 8.40 5.60
CA GLY A 78 -6.98 9.19 4.67
C GLY A 78 -6.27 9.74 3.43
N GLN A 79 -4.94 9.66 3.34
CA GLN A 79 -4.21 10.08 2.14
C GLN A 79 -4.35 9.09 0.98
N LEU A 80 -4.49 7.79 1.26
CA LEU A 80 -4.56 6.78 0.19
C LEU A 80 -5.77 6.98 -0.75
N SER A 81 -6.93 7.39 -0.22
CA SER A 81 -8.09 7.75 -1.05
C SER A 81 -7.83 8.94 -1.94
N LEU A 82 -7.10 9.95 -1.46
CA LEU A 82 -6.68 11.09 -2.27
C LEU A 82 -5.73 10.67 -3.38
N VAL A 83 -4.79 9.76 -3.11
CA VAL A 83 -3.90 9.20 -4.14
C VAL A 83 -4.71 8.51 -5.24
N TYR A 84 -5.69 7.68 -4.88
CA TYR A 84 -6.55 7.03 -5.87
C TYR A 84 -7.34 8.06 -6.70
N LEU A 85 -7.93 9.05 -6.05
CA LEU A 85 -8.69 10.11 -6.73
C LEU A 85 -7.81 10.94 -7.68
N ILE A 86 -6.62 11.35 -7.24
CA ILE A 86 -5.69 12.13 -8.07
C ILE A 86 -5.24 11.32 -9.29
N ASN A 87 -4.93 10.03 -9.12
CA ASN A 87 -4.53 9.17 -10.24
C ASN A 87 -5.67 8.99 -11.25
N GLU A 88 -6.92 8.89 -10.76
CA GLU A 88 -8.11 8.85 -11.62
C GLU A 88 -8.27 10.17 -12.39
N LEU A 89 -8.15 11.32 -11.72
CA LEU A 89 -8.26 12.64 -12.35
C LEU A 89 -7.14 12.89 -13.38
N ILE A 90 -5.90 12.49 -13.08
CA ILE A 90 -4.78 12.57 -14.03
C ILE A 90 -5.06 11.71 -15.26
N SER A 91 -5.63 10.51 -15.08
CA SER A 91 -6.00 9.63 -16.19
C SER A 91 -7.09 10.26 -17.07
N GLN A 92 -8.10 10.90 -16.46
CA GLN A 92 -9.12 11.65 -17.18
C GLN A 92 -8.54 12.85 -17.93
N GLN A 93 -7.66 13.62 -17.29
CA GLN A 93 -6.98 14.75 -17.92
C GLN A 93 -6.16 14.29 -19.14
N ASN A 94 -5.44 13.17 -19.04
CA ASN A 94 -4.66 12.62 -20.15
C ASN A 94 -5.55 12.21 -21.33
N ASN A 95 -6.70 11.59 -21.05
CA ASN A 95 -7.69 11.27 -22.09
C ASN A 95 -8.25 12.52 -22.78
N LEU A 96 -8.53 13.58 -22.01
CA LEU A 96 -9.00 14.86 -22.56
C LEU A 96 -7.92 15.56 -23.39
N LYS A 97 -6.64 15.52 -22.98
CA LYS A 97 -5.52 16.05 -23.77
C LYS A 97 -5.42 15.36 -25.14
N GLN A 98 -5.58 14.03 -25.17
CA GLN A 98 -5.57 13.29 -26.44
C GLN A 98 -6.75 13.68 -27.36
N ARG A 99 -7.92 14.01 -26.79
CA ARG A 99 -9.08 14.49 -27.56
C ARG A 99 -8.89 15.94 -28.04
N ALA A 100 -8.38 16.82 -27.19
CA ALA A 100 -8.08 18.21 -27.54
C ALA A 100 -6.97 18.34 -28.61
N ALA A 101 -6.09 17.33 -28.73
CA ALA A 101 -5.14 17.24 -29.84
C ALA A 101 -5.82 16.97 -31.20
N LYS A 102 -7.02 16.36 -31.20
CA LYS A 102 -7.83 16.10 -32.41
C LYS A 102 -8.85 17.19 -32.69
N ASP A 103 -9.25 17.95 -31.67
CA ASP A 103 -10.16 19.09 -31.79
C ASP A 103 -9.65 20.29 -30.97
N PRO A 104 -9.09 21.32 -31.64
CA PRO A 104 -8.53 22.51 -30.99
C PRO A 104 -9.53 23.33 -30.17
N SER A 105 -10.85 23.15 -30.37
CA SER A 105 -11.89 23.88 -29.63
C SER A 105 -11.94 23.53 -28.14
N LEU A 106 -11.37 22.38 -27.74
CA LEU A 106 -11.37 21.86 -26.37
C LEU A 106 -10.19 22.35 -25.51
N GLN A 107 -9.27 23.14 -26.07
CA GLN A 107 -8.03 23.55 -25.41
C GLN A 107 -8.22 24.48 -24.20
N ASN A 108 -9.36 25.18 -24.09
CA ASN A 108 -9.64 26.12 -23.00
C ASN A 108 -10.30 25.49 -21.75
N ASN A 109 -10.26 24.17 -21.60
CA ASN A 109 -10.84 23.50 -20.43
C ASN A 109 -9.98 23.71 -19.17
N SER A 110 -10.59 24.22 -18.09
CA SER A 110 -9.94 24.44 -16.78
C SER A 110 -9.27 23.18 -16.21
N ILE A 111 -9.84 21.99 -16.46
CA ILE A 111 -9.31 20.68 -16.06
C ILE A 111 -7.98 20.34 -16.76
N LEU A 112 -7.78 20.82 -17.99
CA LEU A 112 -6.51 20.64 -18.70
C LEU A 112 -5.39 21.48 -18.07
N ASN A 113 -5.75 22.60 -17.44
CA ASN A 113 -4.83 23.60 -16.90
C ASN A 113 -4.54 23.42 -15.40
N THR A 114 -5.35 22.63 -14.68
CA THR A 114 -5.08 22.30 -13.28
C THR A 114 -3.87 21.38 -13.14
N ASN A 115 -2.91 21.77 -12.29
CA ASN A 115 -1.71 21.01 -12.01
C ASN A 115 -1.95 19.93 -10.93
N PHE A 116 -2.66 18.86 -11.30
CA PHE A 116 -2.90 17.71 -10.40
C PHE A 116 -1.60 17.03 -9.93
N ALA A 117 -0.53 17.12 -10.72
CA ALA A 117 0.79 16.57 -10.34
C ALA A 117 1.37 17.27 -9.10
N SER A 118 1.22 18.60 -9.00
CA SER A 118 1.68 19.35 -7.80
C SER A 118 0.94 18.95 -6.52
N PHE A 119 -0.30 18.45 -6.62
CA PHE A 119 -1.04 17.91 -5.47
C PHE A 119 -0.55 16.51 -5.11
N ALA A 120 -0.20 15.68 -6.09
CA ALA A 120 0.38 14.36 -5.86
C ALA A 120 1.72 14.44 -5.12
N GLU A 121 2.56 15.43 -5.42
CA GLU A 121 3.86 15.65 -4.76
C GLU A 121 3.73 15.93 -3.26
N ARG A 122 2.61 16.51 -2.83
CA ARG A 122 2.35 16.79 -1.40
C ARG A 122 2.00 15.52 -0.61
N ILE A 123 1.62 14.45 -1.30
CA ILE A 123 1.24 13.19 -0.66
C ILE A 123 2.45 12.26 -0.64
N THR A 124 3.20 12.34 0.45
CA THR A 124 4.34 11.46 0.68
C THR A 124 3.94 10.27 1.55
N PRO A 125 4.29 9.03 1.14
CA PRO A 125 4.03 7.86 1.96
C PRO A 125 4.94 7.87 3.20
N GLN A 126 4.41 7.42 4.33
CA GLN A 126 5.16 7.19 5.57
C GLN A 126 6.22 6.10 5.41
N LEU A 127 5.91 5.08 4.61
CA LEU A 127 6.83 4.01 4.23
C LEU A 127 6.73 3.82 2.72
N ALA A 128 7.85 3.86 2.02
CA ALA A 128 7.96 3.39 0.64
C ALA A 128 9.12 2.42 0.56
N ALA A 129 8.83 1.17 0.21
CA ALA A 129 9.85 0.13 0.15
C ALA A 129 9.62 -0.81 -1.02
N LYS A 130 10.73 -1.23 -1.64
CA LYS A 130 10.77 -2.30 -2.63
C LYS A 130 11.16 -3.60 -1.92
N PHE A 131 10.31 -4.60 -2.03
CA PHE A 131 10.47 -5.92 -1.45
C PHE A 131 10.93 -6.88 -2.54
N TYR A 132 11.99 -7.64 -2.28
CA TYR A 132 12.49 -8.68 -3.18
C TYR A 132 12.29 -10.06 -2.55
N PHE A 133 11.83 -11.00 -3.37
CA PHE A 133 11.58 -12.39 -3.02
C PHE A 133 12.62 -13.30 -3.65
N ASP A 134 12.79 -14.50 -3.08
CA ASP A 134 13.69 -15.51 -3.63
C ASP A 134 13.26 -15.94 -5.04
N ASP A 135 11.94 -16.04 -5.26
CA ASP A 135 11.32 -16.51 -6.49
C ASP A 135 9.99 -15.80 -6.79
N TYR A 136 9.54 -15.95 -8.04
CA TYR A 136 8.29 -15.37 -8.54
C TYR A 136 7.05 -15.84 -7.78
N ILE A 137 7.01 -17.13 -7.40
CA ILE A 137 5.84 -17.74 -6.76
C ILE A 137 5.66 -17.15 -5.36
N ARG A 138 6.76 -16.94 -4.62
CA ARG A 138 6.75 -16.24 -3.33
C ARG A 138 6.31 -14.79 -3.48
N CYS A 139 6.77 -14.10 -4.52
CA CYS A 139 6.32 -12.74 -4.83
C CYS A 139 4.79 -12.71 -5.03
N LEU A 140 4.25 -13.58 -5.90
CA LEU A 140 2.81 -13.69 -6.15
C LEU A 140 1.99 -14.10 -4.92
N ALA A 141 2.45 -15.11 -4.18
CA ALA A 141 1.78 -15.55 -2.95
C ALA A 141 1.73 -14.41 -1.93
N GLY A 142 2.81 -13.65 -1.87
CA GLY A 142 2.95 -12.43 -1.13
C GLY A 142 1.94 -11.35 -1.50
N GLN A 143 1.89 -11.01 -2.78
CA GLN A 143 0.95 -10.05 -3.35
C GLN A 143 -0.49 -10.46 -3.07
N SER A 144 -0.83 -11.72 -3.33
CA SER A 144 -2.16 -12.27 -3.11
C SER A 144 -2.58 -12.21 -1.64
N SER A 145 -1.65 -12.48 -0.72
CA SER A 145 -1.90 -12.42 0.72
C SER A 145 -2.13 -10.99 1.19
N LEU A 146 -1.33 -10.03 0.69
CA LEU A 146 -1.52 -8.61 0.98
C LEU A 146 -2.85 -8.10 0.42
N GLN A 147 -3.17 -8.43 -0.84
CA GLN A 147 -4.43 -8.03 -1.47
C GLN A 147 -5.65 -8.57 -0.71
N ARG A 148 -5.61 -9.83 -0.25
CA ARG A 148 -6.66 -10.41 0.60
C ARG A 148 -6.77 -9.69 1.94
N GLY A 149 -5.66 -9.41 2.61
CA GLY A 149 -5.64 -8.68 3.87
C GLY A 149 -6.23 -7.28 3.74
N LEU A 150 -5.88 -6.56 2.67
CA LEU A 150 -6.43 -5.25 2.32
C LEU A 150 -7.93 -5.31 2.12
N ALA A 151 -8.40 -6.22 1.27
CA ALA A 151 -9.82 -6.40 1.00
C ALA A 151 -10.60 -6.71 2.28
N ARG A 152 -10.08 -7.61 3.13
CA ARG A 152 -10.70 -7.97 4.42
C ARG A 152 -10.78 -6.78 5.37
N THR A 153 -9.71 -5.99 5.49
CA THR A 153 -9.68 -4.81 6.37
C THR A 153 -10.69 -3.76 5.90
N ARG A 154 -10.72 -3.49 4.59
CA ARG A 154 -11.65 -2.52 3.98
C ARG A 154 -13.10 -2.97 4.14
N ALA A 155 -13.40 -4.24 3.85
CA ALA A 155 -14.74 -4.80 4.04
C ALA A 155 -15.19 -4.73 5.51
N SER A 156 -14.31 -5.06 6.46
CA SER A 156 -14.61 -4.99 7.89
C SER A 156 -14.93 -3.57 8.34
N LYS A 157 -14.19 -2.56 7.84
CA LYS A 157 -14.47 -1.15 8.13
C LYS A 157 -15.79 -0.68 7.55
N ILE A 158 -16.08 -1.03 6.30
CA ILE A 158 -17.37 -0.70 5.67
C ILE A 158 -18.51 -1.32 6.47
N ALA A 159 -18.39 -2.59 6.88
CA ALA A 159 -19.41 -3.24 7.70
C ALA A 159 -19.66 -2.53 9.03
N LEU A 160 -18.61 -2.02 9.69
CA LEU A 160 -18.74 -1.21 10.91
C LEU A 160 -19.44 0.12 10.64
N ILE A 161 -19.08 0.82 9.56
CA ILE A 161 -19.73 2.06 9.15
C ILE A 161 -21.22 1.82 8.88
N THR A 162 -21.55 0.78 8.11
CA THR A 162 -22.93 0.39 7.84
C THR A 162 -23.70 0.10 9.13
N LYS A 163 -23.11 -0.65 10.07
CA LYS A 163 -23.73 -0.92 11.37
C LYS A 163 -24.03 0.35 12.16
N LEU A 164 -23.08 1.30 12.18
CA LEU A 164 -23.27 2.59 12.86
C LEU A 164 -24.38 3.41 12.18
N LEU A 165 -24.33 3.56 10.86
CA LEU A 165 -25.33 4.32 10.10
C LEU A 165 -26.74 3.75 10.28
N LEU A 166 -26.89 2.42 10.20
CA LEU A 166 -28.18 1.77 10.46
C LEU A 166 -28.65 2.01 11.90
N SER A 167 -27.75 1.96 12.89
CA SER A 167 -28.14 2.25 14.28
C SER A 167 -28.59 3.70 14.53
N PHE A 168 -28.13 4.64 13.71
CA PHE A 168 -28.51 6.05 13.78
C PHE A 168 -29.79 6.35 12.99
N LEU A 169 -30.03 5.68 11.87
CA LEU A 169 -31.20 5.92 11.01
C LEU A 169 -32.47 5.21 11.48
N PHE A 170 -32.35 4.13 12.25
CA PHE A 170 -33.48 3.33 12.77
C PHE A 170 -33.70 3.52 14.28
N LYS A 171 -33.29 4.66 14.83
CA LYS A 171 -33.64 5.15 16.16
C LYS A 171 -34.71 6.23 16.03
#